data_AF-A0A7C5BQ60-F1
#
_entry.id   AF-A0A7C5BQ60-F1
#
_cell.length_a   1.000
_cell.length_b   1.000
_cell.length_c   1.000
_cell.angle_alpha   90.00
_cell.angle_beta   90.00
_cell.angle_gamma   90.00
#
_symmetry.space_group_name_H-M   'P 1'
#
loop_
_entity.id
_entity.type
_entity.pdbx_description
1 polymer ?
#
loop_
_entity_poly.entity_id
_entity_poly.type
_entity_poly.pdbx_seq_one_letter_code
_entity_poly.pdbx_strand_id
1 'polypeptide(L)'
;MATDNILTRKGEAPVTYDTNRGGEIQADGGPYIGIIKHNEDPLRMGRVMVYINELSDADENDPTQWILLSYMSPFFGYTPHDLQTTKESKFDNNAHAYGMWFPPPDVDVSVMCIFPKGDFQTQGFYIGCIPEPQINHMVPGYGSAPADRVSYNNQQEQASYAGGSATALPVVEIPKSRSEMNNADFYKTAKPVNTVIAAQLDFQGLLGDNVRGPITTSSQRETPSYSYGISTPGRPILESGYHENTMRSAIEGGGTTDNDFNVTGRRSGHSFVMDDGDVDGNDVLMRLRTSSGHQFSLSDNGQCIYITHANGQTWMEFGNEGTIDLFSTNSINLRSHGDVNIHADQDINMYAKRNVNSFSGSHTKIEAGKTYTSLSKERTDIYSSQVINVKSDGTLAMHSSKLTSIFAENDEVDIKGEAIQLNSGSGSSIAKPASIQKISTADTYKSAIGWFSEEGLLRTITSRTPTHEPYSGHNAGVNIAVPQTLGTPAGAKVTNPPSPGIASVTSNASSPLPSSEQTSRADVIKRAKSSPSLQDIGNASKEEIAGTIAQVEKTLEETGTVFE
;
A
#
# COMPACT_ATOMS: atom_id res chain seq x y z
N MET A 1 26.09 -14.33 42.04
CA MET A 1 25.41 -15.63 41.89
C MET A 1 24.56 -15.55 40.64
N ALA A 2 24.60 -16.61 39.81
CA ALA A 2 24.04 -16.77 38.45
C ALA A 2 25.10 -16.74 37.33
N THR A 3 26.07 -17.65 37.45
CA THR A 3 26.78 -18.26 36.33
C THR A 3 26.03 -19.52 35.90
N ASP A 4 26.10 -19.83 34.60
CA ASP A 4 25.72 -21.10 33.96
C ASP A 4 24.22 -21.35 33.69
N ASN A 5 23.78 -20.99 32.49
CA ASN A 5 22.63 -21.66 31.85
C ASN A 5 22.76 -21.72 30.31
N ILE A 6 23.94 -22.11 29.83
CA ILE A 6 24.06 -22.74 28.52
C ILE A 6 24.32 -24.22 28.79
N LEU A 7 23.28 -25.04 28.68
CA LEU A 7 23.40 -26.49 28.71
C LEU A 7 24.16 -26.92 27.45
N THR A 8 25.48 -27.03 27.56
CA THR A 8 26.29 -27.75 26.55
C THR A 8 25.96 -29.22 26.69
N ARG A 9 25.32 -29.78 25.66
CA ARG A 9 25.13 -31.23 25.55
C ARG A 9 26.53 -31.85 25.42
N LYS A 10 27.05 -32.47 26.48
CA LYS A 10 28.17 -33.42 26.36
C LYS A 10 27.67 -34.58 25.50
N GLY A 11 27.92 -34.51 24.20
CA GLY A 11 27.68 -35.63 23.29
C GLY A 11 28.67 -36.73 23.59
N GLU A 12 28.18 -37.90 24.00
CA GLU A 12 28.86 -39.15 23.67
C GLU A 12 29.11 -39.17 22.15
N ALA A 13 30.27 -39.68 21.75
CA ALA A 13 30.60 -39.87 20.34
C ALA A 13 29.44 -40.56 19.60
N PRO A 14 29.13 -40.16 18.35
CA PRO A 14 28.01 -40.74 17.63
C PRO A 14 28.19 -42.25 17.54
N VAL A 15 27.15 -42.99 17.91
CA VAL A 15 27.03 -44.42 17.59
C VAL A 15 27.08 -44.51 16.07
N THR A 16 28.19 -44.99 15.53
CA THR A 16 28.33 -45.31 14.12
C THR A 16 27.30 -46.39 13.79
N TYR A 17 26.26 -46.04 13.03
CA TYR A 17 25.42 -47.04 12.41
C TYR A 17 26.26 -47.72 11.34
N ASP A 18 26.63 -48.97 11.61
CA ASP A 18 27.29 -49.80 10.61
C ASP A 18 26.29 -50.17 9.52
N THR A 19 26.38 -49.52 8.37
CA THR A 19 25.59 -49.80 7.16
C THR A 19 26.11 -51.02 6.39
N ASN A 20 27.00 -51.83 6.98
CA ASN A 20 27.60 -53.02 6.38
C ASN A 20 26.56 -54.01 5.81
N ARG A 21 26.36 -53.92 4.49
CA ARG A 21 26.02 -55.05 3.63
C ARG A 21 27.15 -55.28 2.62
N GLY A 22 28.28 -55.76 3.12
CA GLY A 22 29.28 -56.49 2.33
C GLY A 22 30.24 -55.66 1.47
N GLY A 23 31.38 -55.28 2.05
CA GLY A 23 32.68 -55.33 1.36
C GLY A 23 33.01 -54.28 0.30
N GLU A 24 32.22 -53.22 0.14
CA GLU A 24 32.52 -52.11 -0.78
C GLU A 24 32.96 -50.87 0.00
N ILE A 25 33.91 -50.10 -0.55
CA ILE A 25 34.45 -48.87 0.04
C ILE A 25 33.27 -47.93 0.37
N GLN A 26 33.13 -47.56 1.64
CA GLN A 26 32.08 -46.63 2.08
C GLN A 26 32.28 -45.28 1.38
N ALA A 27 31.48 -45.01 0.35
CA ALA A 27 31.27 -43.65 -0.11
C ALA A 27 30.30 -42.99 0.90
N ASP A 28 30.84 -42.15 1.77
CA ASP A 28 30.05 -41.35 2.69
C ASP A 28 29.13 -40.42 1.88
N GLY A 29 27.82 -40.48 2.12
CA GLY A 29 26.84 -39.70 1.36
C GLY A 29 26.77 -38.23 1.78
N GLY A 30 27.56 -37.83 2.79
CA GLY A 30 27.50 -36.52 3.42
C GLY A 30 26.58 -36.52 4.65
N PRO A 31 26.25 -35.33 5.18
CA PRO A 31 26.26 -34.02 4.51
C PRO A 31 27.65 -33.39 4.31
N TYR A 32 27.81 -32.62 3.23
CA TYR A 32 29.01 -31.82 2.92
C TYR A 32 28.68 -30.34 2.78
N ILE A 33 29.64 -29.47 3.09
CA ILE A 33 29.57 -28.04 2.80
C ILE A 33 30.32 -27.79 1.49
N GLY A 34 29.67 -27.13 0.54
CA GLY A 34 30.29 -26.78 -0.73
C GLY A 34 30.10 -25.32 -1.09
N ILE A 35 30.97 -24.80 -1.96
CA ILE A 35 30.94 -23.43 -2.47
C ILE A 35 30.53 -23.48 -3.95
N ILE A 36 29.50 -22.72 -4.32
CA ILE A 36 29.10 -22.62 -5.73
C ILE A 36 30.20 -21.90 -6.51
N LYS A 37 30.74 -22.52 -7.56
CA LYS A 37 31.74 -21.90 -8.44
C LYS A 37 31.18 -21.54 -9.81
N HIS A 38 30.04 -22.12 -10.18
CA HIS A 38 29.33 -21.78 -11.42
C HIS A 38 27.82 -22.10 -11.30
N ASN A 39 26.96 -21.20 -11.79
CA ASN A 39 25.50 -21.31 -11.63
C ASN A 39 24.71 -21.21 -12.94
N GLU A 40 25.37 -21.15 -14.10
CA GLU A 40 24.68 -21.22 -15.39
C GLU A 40 24.41 -22.68 -15.78
N ASP A 41 23.13 -23.02 -15.90
CA ASP A 41 22.68 -24.36 -16.27
C ASP A 41 22.08 -24.37 -17.69
N PRO A 42 22.75 -24.99 -18.68
CA PRO A 42 22.23 -25.12 -20.04
C PRO A 42 20.88 -25.85 -20.12
N LEU A 43 20.59 -26.75 -19.16
CA LEU A 43 19.31 -27.48 -19.10
C LEU A 43 18.22 -26.71 -18.35
N ARG A 44 18.54 -25.56 -17.76
CA ARG A 44 17.60 -24.69 -17.02
C ARG A 44 16.87 -25.44 -15.88
N MET A 45 17.57 -26.37 -15.24
CA MET A 45 17.08 -27.17 -14.12
C MET A 45 17.55 -26.62 -12.76
N GLY A 46 18.19 -25.44 -12.74
CA GLY A 46 18.70 -24.83 -11.52
C GLY A 46 19.90 -25.57 -10.93
N ARG A 47 20.63 -26.34 -11.76
CA ARG A 47 21.82 -27.06 -11.33
C ARG A 47 22.99 -26.08 -11.16
N VAL A 48 23.89 -26.40 -10.24
CA VAL A 48 25.08 -25.60 -9.93
C VAL A 48 26.31 -26.49 -9.88
N MET A 49 27.46 -25.94 -10.24
CA MET A 49 28.77 -26.59 -10.04
C MET A 49 29.33 -26.14 -8.69
N VAL A 50 29.67 -27.10 -7.85
CA VAL A 50 30.07 -26.85 -6.47
C VAL A 50 31.44 -27.47 -6.20
N TYR A 51 32.30 -26.70 -5.55
CA TYR A 51 33.56 -27.19 -4.98
C TYR A 51 33.33 -27.66 -3.55
N ILE A 52 33.77 -28.88 -3.23
CA ILE A 52 33.64 -29.49 -1.90
C ILE A 52 35.04 -29.85 -1.41
N ASN A 53 35.51 -29.16 -0.37
CA ASN A 53 36.89 -29.25 0.09
C ASN A 53 37.27 -30.65 0.62
N GLU A 54 36.30 -31.38 1.16
CA GLU A 54 36.51 -32.74 1.69
C GLU A 54 36.61 -33.81 0.59
N LEU A 55 36.20 -33.49 -0.63
CA LEU A 55 36.15 -34.42 -1.77
C LEU A 55 37.15 -34.06 -2.89
N SER A 56 37.84 -32.93 -2.75
CA SER A 56 38.74 -32.38 -3.75
C SER A 56 40.09 -32.01 -3.12
N ASP A 57 41.17 -32.54 -3.72
CA ASP A 57 42.55 -32.38 -3.19
C ASP A 57 43.31 -31.18 -3.81
N ALA A 58 42.63 -30.39 -4.65
CA ALA A 58 43.23 -29.45 -5.59
C ALA A 58 42.67 -28.02 -5.46
N ASP A 59 43.18 -27.10 -6.30
CA ASP A 59 42.77 -25.68 -6.33
C ASP A 59 41.24 -25.56 -6.50
N GLU A 60 40.60 -24.75 -5.65
CA GLU A 60 39.17 -24.48 -5.74
C GLU A 60 38.75 -23.86 -7.07
N ASN A 61 39.69 -23.25 -7.79
CA ASN A 61 39.46 -22.61 -9.08
C ASN A 61 39.60 -23.56 -10.27
N ASP A 62 39.96 -24.84 -10.05
CA ASP A 62 40.02 -25.85 -11.09
C ASP A 62 38.62 -26.40 -11.40
N PRO A 63 38.04 -26.12 -12.59
CA PRO A 63 36.70 -26.58 -12.94
C PRO A 63 36.54 -28.10 -13.01
N THR A 64 37.64 -28.84 -13.13
CA THR A 64 37.62 -30.31 -13.15
C THR A 64 37.26 -30.93 -11.81
N GLN A 65 37.37 -30.15 -10.73
CA GLN A 65 37.09 -30.57 -9.36
C GLN A 65 35.68 -30.18 -8.90
N TRP A 66 34.93 -29.46 -9.73
CA TRP A 66 33.58 -29.04 -9.39
C TRP A 66 32.59 -30.15 -9.71
N ILE A 67 31.69 -30.40 -8.77
CA ILE A 67 30.66 -31.43 -8.90
C ILE A 67 29.35 -30.75 -9.28
N LEU A 68 28.69 -31.28 -10.32
CA LEU A 68 27.37 -30.81 -10.74
C LEU A 68 26.31 -31.32 -9.78
N LEU A 69 25.62 -30.40 -9.10
CA LEU A 69 24.55 -30.71 -8.16
C LEU A 69 23.21 -30.20 -8.67
N SER A 70 22.17 -30.99 -8.44
CA SER A 70 20.79 -30.59 -8.70
C SER A 70 20.17 -29.92 -7.48
N TYR A 71 19.31 -28.94 -7.71
CA TYR A 71 18.56 -28.32 -6.63
C TYR A 71 17.44 -29.23 -6.13
N MET A 72 17.31 -29.36 -4.81
CA MET A 72 16.17 -30.02 -4.18
C MET A 72 15.12 -29.00 -3.73
N SER A 73 14.08 -28.78 -4.56
CA SER A 73 12.98 -27.90 -4.20
C SER A 73 12.16 -28.45 -3.01
N PRO A 74 11.77 -27.62 -2.03
CA PRO A 74 10.89 -28.01 -0.92
C PRO A 74 9.55 -28.58 -1.37
N PHE A 75 9.08 -28.16 -2.55
CA PHE A 75 7.84 -28.64 -3.12
C PHE A 75 7.90 -28.59 -4.65
N PHE A 76 7.90 -29.74 -5.30
CA PHE A 76 7.87 -29.86 -6.76
C PHE A 76 7.19 -31.16 -7.16
N GLY A 77 6.45 -31.13 -8.25
CA GLY A 77 5.83 -32.30 -8.85
C GLY A 77 5.47 -32.07 -10.31
N TYR A 78 5.10 -33.14 -10.98
CA TYR A 78 4.50 -33.08 -12.30
C TYR A 78 3.51 -34.23 -12.47
N THR A 79 2.47 -34.02 -13.27
CA THR A 79 1.58 -35.11 -13.70
C THR A 79 2.27 -35.89 -14.82
N PRO A 80 2.67 -37.16 -14.62
CA PRO A 80 3.33 -37.95 -15.66
C PRO A 80 2.32 -38.36 -16.73
N HIS A 81 2.74 -38.32 -18.00
CA HIS A 81 2.01 -38.90 -19.13
C HIS A 81 2.93 -39.91 -19.84
N ASP A 82 2.33 -40.90 -20.52
CA ASP A 82 3.07 -41.84 -21.35
C ASP A 82 3.59 -41.13 -22.61
N LEU A 83 4.78 -40.54 -22.51
CA LEU A 83 5.45 -39.80 -23.57
C LEU A 83 5.90 -40.70 -24.75
N GLN A 84 5.67 -42.02 -24.70
CA GLN A 84 6.24 -42.95 -25.68
C GLN A 84 5.37 -43.19 -26.92
N THR A 85 4.08 -42.81 -26.93
CA THR A 85 3.15 -43.21 -28.02
C THR A 85 2.62 -42.07 -28.89
N THR A 86 2.63 -40.82 -28.42
CA THR A 86 2.09 -39.67 -29.16
C THR A 86 3.15 -38.62 -29.47
N LYS A 87 3.36 -38.33 -30.77
CA LYS A 87 4.26 -37.26 -31.25
C LYS A 87 3.63 -35.86 -31.25
N GLU A 88 2.36 -35.74 -30.89
CA GLU A 88 1.64 -34.46 -30.88
C GLU A 88 1.60 -33.84 -29.48
N SER A 89 2.03 -32.59 -29.37
CA SER A 89 1.96 -31.83 -28.13
C SER A 89 0.55 -31.29 -27.91
N LYS A 90 -0.30 -32.03 -27.18
CA LYS A 90 -1.64 -31.58 -26.75
C LYS A 90 -1.66 -31.26 -25.27
N PHE A 91 -2.62 -30.43 -24.85
CA PHE A 91 -2.76 -30.04 -23.43
C PHE A 91 -3.00 -31.26 -22.53
N ASP A 92 -3.82 -32.20 -22.97
CA ASP A 92 -4.27 -33.38 -22.24
C ASP A 92 -3.31 -34.58 -22.28
N ASN A 93 -2.28 -34.56 -23.14
CA ASN A 93 -1.32 -35.66 -23.30
C ASN A 93 0.14 -35.25 -23.01
N ASN A 94 0.35 -34.11 -22.34
CA ASN A 94 1.67 -33.63 -21.94
C ASN A 94 1.80 -33.55 -20.41
N ALA A 95 3.03 -33.62 -19.91
CA ALA A 95 3.32 -33.45 -18.49
C ALA A 95 3.03 -32.01 -18.04
N HIS A 96 2.39 -31.85 -16.87
CA HIS A 96 2.11 -30.55 -16.25
C HIS A 96 2.89 -30.45 -14.94
N ALA A 97 3.86 -29.53 -14.87
CA ALA A 97 4.68 -29.32 -13.67
C ALA A 97 4.06 -28.26 -12.73
N TYR A 98 4.30 -28.40 -11.42
CA TYR A 98 3.87 -27.47 -10.37
C TYR A 98 4.86 -27.50 -9.21
N GLY A 99 4.97 -26.39 -8.46
CA GLY A 99 5.86 -26.34 -7.30
C GLY A 99 6.41 -24.95 -7.00
N MET A 100 7.36 -24.92 -6.07
CA MET A 100 8.23 -23.79 -5.78
C MET A 100 9.46 -23.86 -6.67
N TRP A 101 9.79 -22.73 -7.30
CA TRP A 101 11.01 -22.58 -8.09
C TRP A 101 11.84 -21.45 -7.51
N PHE A 102 13.03 -21.78 -7.02
CA PHE A 102 13.98 -20.80 -6.54
C PHE A 102 15.08 -20.60 -7.58
N PRO A 103 15.45 -19.35 -7.89
CA PRO A 103 16.60 -19.09 -8.74
C PRO A 103 17.86 -19.66 -8.08
N PRO A 104 18.84 -20.14 -8.88
CA PRO A 104 20.10 -20.63 -8.32
C PRO A 104 20.77 -19.49 -7.54
N PRO A 105 21.43 -19.79 -6.41
CA PRO A 105 22.18 -18.79 -5.66
C PRO A 105 23.36 -18.25 -6.48
N ASP A 106 23.92 -17.14 -6.01
CA ASP A 106 25.10 -16.55 -6.62
C ASP A 106 26.34 -17.44 -6.43
N VAL A 107 27.34 -17.21 -7.29
CA VAL A 107 28.68 -17.79 -7.13
C VAL A 107 29.26 -17.36 -5.79
N ASP A 108 30.08 -18.22 -5.20
CA ASP A 108 30.70 -18.14 -3.88
C ASP A 108 29.75 -18.29 -2.68
N VAL A 109 28.46 -18.56 -2.90
CA VAL A 109 27.53 -18.91 -1.82
C VAL A 109 27.78 -20.34 -1.33
N SER A 110 27.82 -20.51 0.00
CA SER A 110 27.93 -21.81 0.65
C SER A 110 26.60 -22.56 0.67
N VAL A 111 26.62 -23.84 0.27
CA VAL A 111 25.44 -24.72 0.20
C VAL A 111 25.67 -26.04 0.92
N MET A 112 24.59 -26.61 1.43
CA MET A 112 24.58 -27.96 2.00
C MET A 112 24.33 -28.98 0.90
N CYS A 113 25.25 -29.93 0.75
CA CYS A 113 25.29 -30.93 -0.31
C CYS A 113 25.08 -32.33 0.25
N ILE A 114 24.34 -33.17 -0.49
CA ILE A 114 24.13 -34.58 -0.17
C ILE A 114 24.26 -35.45 -1.43
N PHE A 115 24.76 -36.66 -1.23
CA PHE A 115 25.00 -37.63 -2.29
C PHE A 115 24.30 -38.94 -1.96
N PRO A 116 23.10 -39.18 -2.51
CA PRO A 116 22.43 -40.48 -2.36
C PRO A 116 23.37 -41.63 -2.73
N LYS A 117 23.47 -42.62 -1.83
CA LYS A 117 24.35 -43.79 -1.99
C LYS A 117 25.86 -43.47 -2.12
N GLY A 118 26.28 -42.25 -1.80
CA GLY A 118 27.67 -41.82 -1.96
C GLY A 118 28.11 -41.67 -3.42
N ASP A 119 27.19 -41.55 -4.37
CA ASP A 119 27.53 -41.36 -5.78
C ASP A 119 27.82 -39.88 -6.10
N PHE A 120 29.09 -39.50 -5.96
CA PHE A 120 29.57 -38.15 -6.25
C PHE A 120 29.56 -37.75 -7.73
N GLN A 121 29.43 -38.71 -8.65
CA GLN A 121 29.59 -38.46 -10.08
C GLN A 121 28.25 -38.28 -10.80
N THR A 122 27.19 -38.99 -10.36
CA THR A 122 25.92 -39.00 -11.09
C THR A 122 24.71 -38.56 -10.28
N GLN A 123 24.78 -38.57 -8.94
CA GLN A 123 23.64 -38.27 -8.07
C GLN A 123 24.04 -37.35 -6.92
N GLY A 124 24.02 -36.04 -7.17
CA GLY A 124 24.27 -35.02 -6.16
C GLY A 124 23.14 -33.99 -6.07
N PHE A 125 22.78 -33.60 -4.85
CA PHE A 125 21.79 -32.56 -4.59
C PHE A 125 22.31 -31.51 -3.62
N TYR A 126 21.92 -30.25 -3.83
CA TYR A 126 22.01 -29.22 -2.80
C TYR A 126 20.62 -28.90 -2.24
N ILE A 127 20.52 -28.86 -0.91
CA ILE A 127 19.24 -28.80 -0.19
C ILE A 127 18.95 -27.44 0.43
N GLY A 128 19.94 -26.54 0.47
CA GLY A 128 19.77 -25.20 0.99
C GLY A 128 21.07 -24.40 1.00
N CYS A 129 20.94 -23.09 1.09
CA CYS A 129 22.06 -22.18 1.32
C CYS A 129 22.31 -22.08 2.82
N ILE A 130 23.58 -22.02 3.20
CA ILE A 130 23.99 -21.79 4.58
C ILE A 130 24.10 -20.27 4.75
N PRO A 131 23.24 -19.62 5.56
CA PRO A 131 23.34 -18.18 5.77
C PRO A 131 24.70 -17.85 6.36
N GLU A 132 25.40 -16.95 5.70
CA GLU A 132 26.65 -16.45 6.25
C GLU A 132 26.34 -15.60 7.49
N PRO A 133 27.05 -15.82 8.61
CA PRO A 133 26.89 -14.96 9.77
C PRO A 133 27.06 -13.50 9.37
N GLN A 134 26.16 -12.65 9.86
CA GLN A 134 26.21 -11.19 9.72
C GLN A 134 25.86 -10.63 8.34
N ILE A 135 25.51 -11.49 7.37
CA ILE A 135 25.06 -11.10 6.02
C ILE A 135 23.61 -11.58 5.82
N ASN A 136 22.67 -10.87 6.43
CA ASN A 136 21.24 -11.18 6.39
C ASN A 136 20.35 -9.97 6.71
N HIS A 137 20.89 -8.76 6.71
CA HIS A 137 20.15 -7.54 6.99
C HIS A 137 19.06 -7.27 5.95
N MET A 138 19.31 -7.57 4.68
CA MET A 138 18.38 -7.33 3.59
C MET A 138 17.19 -8.32 3.57
N VAL A 139 17.23 -9.39 4.35
CA VAL A 139 16.20 -10.44 4.37
C VAL A 139 15.35 -10.33 5.64
N PRO A 140 14.01 -10.39 5.56
CA PRO A 140 13.22 -10.61 4.35
C PRO A 140 12.78 -9.35 3.59
N GLY A 141 12.90 -8.16 4.21
CA GLY A 141 12.20 -6.94 3.78
C GLY A 141 13.04 -5.80 3.24
N TYR A 142 14.32 -6.01 2.91
CA TYR A 142 15.28 -4.93 2.60
C TYR A 142 15.34 -3.90 3.72
N GLY A 143 15.61 -4.37 4.95
CA GLY A 143 15.55 -3.59 6.18
C GLY A 143 16.26 -2.24 6.08
N SER A 144 15.59 -1.23 6.60
CA SER A 144 16.08 0.14 6.68
C SER A 144 16.82 0.38 8.00
N ALA A 145 17.87 1.19 7.93
CA ALA A 145 18.58 1.68 9.11
C ALA A 145 18.19 3.14 9.38
N PRO A 146 18.13 3.58 10.64
CA PRO A 146 17.96 5.00 10.96
C PRO A 146 19.14 5.81 10.42
N ALA A 147 18.91 7.10 10.16
CA ALA A 147 19.88 7.98 9.49
C ALA A 147 21.28 8.03 10.14
N ASP A 148 21.40 7.80 11.44
CA ASP A 148 22.68 7.75 12.17
C ASP A 148 23.47 6.45 11.94
N ARG A 149 22.83 5.41 11.39
CA ARG A 149 23.40 4.10 11.05
C ARG A 149 23.45 3.87 9.54
N VAL A 150 23.52 4.95 8.78
CA VAL A 150 23.61 4.91 7.32
C VAL A 150 24.95 5.51 6.86
N SER A 151 25.56 4.88 5.86
CA SER A 151 26.69 5.45 5.12
C SER A 151 26.28 5.70 3.67
N TYR A 152 26.63 6.87 3.15
CA TYR A 152 26.30 7.26 1.78
C TYR A 152 27.43 6.90 0.82
N ASN A 153 27.07 6.56 -0.43
CA ASN A 153 28.06 6.20 -1.44
C ASN A 153 28.82 7.42 -1.99
N ASN A 154 28.20 8.60 -1.95
CA ASN A 154 28.80 9.86 -2.39
C ASN A 154 28.11 11.08 -1.73
N GLN A 155 28.69 12.27 -1.89
CA GLN A 155 28.17 13.50 -1.31
C GLN A 155 26.81 13.92 -1.90
N GLN A 156 26.54 13.60 -3.16
CA GLN A 156 25.26 13.91 -3.80
C GLN A 156 24.13 13.10 -3.18
N GLU A 157 24.34 11.80 -2.97
CA GLU A 157 23.41 10.90 -2.29
C GLU A 157 23.12 11.38 -0.86
N GLN A 158 24.17 11.76 -0.13
CA GLN A 158 24.03 12.36 1.19
C GLN A 158 23.20 13.64 1.15
N ALA A 159 23.46 14.55 0.21
CA ALA A 159 22.70 15.79 0.08
C ALA A 159 21.22 15.54 -0.28
N SER A 160 20.93 14.54 -1.11
CA SER A 160 19.58 14.18 -1.52
C SER A 160 18.77 13.52 -0.41
N TYR A 161 19.37 12.61 0.37
CA TYR A 161 18.62 11.81 1.36
C TYR A 161 18.75 12.32 2.79
N ALA A 162 19.93 12.81 3.20
CA ALA A 162 20.14 13.30 4.57
C ALA A 162 19.53 14.68 4.83
N GLY A 163 19.34 15.49 3.77
CA GLY A 163 18.70 16.81 3.86
C GLY A 163 17.17 16.77 3.77
N GLY A 164 16.58 15.62 3.47
CA GLY A 164 15.15 15.45 3.27
C GLY A 164 14.39 15.00 4.52
N SER A 165 13.14 14.57 4.32
CA SER A 165 12.24 14.10 5.40
C SER A 165 12.49 12.65 5.86
N ALA A 166 13.52 11.99 5.32
CA ALA A 166 13.80 10.58 5.59
C ALA A 166 14.39 10.38 6.98
N THR A 167 13.75 9.54 7.81
CA THR A 167 14.25 9.19 9.15
C THR A 167 14.95 7.83 9.18
N ALA A 168 14.61 6.96 8.23
CA ALA A 168 15.28 5.70 7.97
C ALA A 168 15.49 5.51 6.46
N LEU A 169 16.55 4.80 6.08
CA LEU A 169 16.87 4.52 4.69
C LEU A 169 17.10 3.02 4.50
N PRO A 170 16.60 2.42 3.40
CA PRO A 170 16.95 1.06 3.02
C PRO A 170 18.47 0.93 2.86
N VAL A 171 19.06 -0.12 3.41
CA VAL A 171 20.50 -0.35 3.37
C VAL A 171 20.87 -1.72 2.82
N VAL A 172 22.13 -1.88 2.45
CA VAL A 172 22.73 -3.16 2.03
C VAL A 172 23.64 -3.73 3.12
N GLU A 173 24.18 -4.92 2.88
CA GLU A 173 25.11 -5.60 3.78
C GLU A 173 26.46 -4.88 3.89
N ILE A 174 27.22 -5.16 4.96
CA ILE A 174 28.57 -4.63 5.19
C ILE A 174 29.61 -5.68 4.79
N PRO A 175 30.74 -5.30 4.15
CA PRO A 175 31.82 -6.23 3.88
C PRO A 175 32.38 -6.88 5.16
N LYS A 176 32.56 -8.21 5.15
CA LYS A 176 33.15 -8.97 6.28
C LYS A 176 34.56 -8.55 6.67
N SER A 177 35.31 -7.93 5.75
CA SER A 177 36.65 -7.42 6.00
C SER A 177 36.69 -6.25 6.99
N ARG A 178 35.53 -5.67 7.32
CA ARG A 178 35.40 -4.62 8.33
C ARG A 178 35.63 -5.16 9.73
N SER A 179 36.48 -4.48 10.51
CA SER A 179 36.85 -4.90 11.86
C SER A 179 35.64 -4.92 12.81
N GLU A 180 34.65 -4.08 12.55
CA GLU A 180 33.40 -3.99 13.31
C GLU A 180 32.55 -5.27 13.26
N MET A 181 32.75 -6.11 12.24
CA MET A 181 32.06 -7.40 12.11
C MET A 181 32.49 -8.38 13.19
N ASN A 182 33.66 -8.23 13.82
CA ASN A 182 34.06 -9.11 14.93
C ASN A 182 33.40 -8.72 16.27
N ASN A 183 32.59 -7.66 16.30
CA ASN A 183 31.92 -7.19 17.50
C ASN A 183 30.53 -7.83 17.63
N ALA A 184 30.13 -8.15 18.86
CA ALA A 184 28.76 -8.59 19.19
C ALA A 184 27.70 -7.55 18.75
N ASP A 185 28.06 -6.27 18.71
CA ASP A 185 27.20 -5.16 18.31
C ASP A 185 27.26 -4.82 16.80
N PHE A 186 27.73 -5.73 15.93
CA PHE A 186 27.86 -5.48 14.48
C PHE A 186 26.58 -4.96 13.80
N TYR A 187 25.41 -5.34 14.32
CA TYR A 187 24.10 -4.92 13.81
C TYR A 187 23.87 -3.40 13.92
N LYS A 188 24.59 -2.71 14.82
CA LYS A 188 24.57 -1.24 14.98
C LYS A 188 25.50 -0.50 14.03
N THR A 189 26.41 -1.21 13.35
CA THR A 189 27.37 -0.59 12.42
C THR A 189 26.63 0.03 11.24
N ALA A 190 27.11 1.22 10.84
CA ALA A 190 26.55 1.96 9.72
C ALA A 190 26.65 1.16 8.40
N LYS A 191 25.54 1.12 7.65
CA LYS A 191 25.40 0.32 6.43
C LYS A 191 25.25 1.21 5.19
N PRO A 192 25.80 0.81 4.02
CA PRO A 192 25.62 1.58 2.80
C PRO A 192 24.15 1.65 2.37
N VAL A 193 23.72 2.80 1.85
CA VAL A 193 22.35 2.96 1.33
C VAL A 193 22.11 2.01 0.16
N ASN A 194 20.96 1.33 0.17
CA ASN A 194 20.41 0.67 -0.99
C ASN A 194 19.81 1.73 -1.92
N THR A 195 20.64 2.27 -2.81
CA THR A 195 20.31 3.41 -3.67
C THR A 195 19.13 3.15 -4.59
N VAL A 196 18.92 1.90 -4.99
CA VAL A 196 17.82 1.52 -5.89
C VAL A 196 16.48 1.69 -5.17
N ILE A 197 16.33 1.12 -3.98
CA ILE A 197 15.08 1.23 -3.22
C ILE A 197 14.89 2.66 -2.70
N ALA A 198 15.94 3.29 -2.19
CA ALA A 198 15.87 4.68 -1.72
C ALA A 198 15.41 5.64 -2.83
N ALA A 199 15.95 5.50 -4.05
CA ALA A 199 15.50 6.29 -5.20
C ALA A 199 14.04 6.02 -5.58
N GLN A 200 13.61 4.74 -5.57
CA GLN A 200 12.21 4.40 -5.85
C GLN A 200 11.25 5.05 -4.85
N LEU A 201 11.57 4.97 -3.55
CA LEU A 201 10.76 5.57 -2.48
C LEU A 201 10.79 7.10 -2.54
N ASP A 202 11.92 7.72 -2.91
CA ASP A 202 11.99 9.17 -3.17
C ASP A 202 11.09 9.56 -4.34
N PHE A 203 11.17 8.86 -5.49
CA PHE A 203 10.29 9.15 -6.62
C PHE A 203 8.82 9.01 -6.27
N GLN A 204 8.49 8.06 -5.39
CA GLN A 204 7.14 7.84 -4.90
C GLN A 204 6.69 8.88 -3.88
N GLY A 205 7.59 9.70 -3.31
CA GLY A 205 7.27 10.59 -2.19
C GLY A 205 7.14 9.91 -0.83
N LEU A 206 7.52 8.63 -0.74
CA LEU A 206 7.32 7.77 0.43
C LEU A 206 8.56 7.66 1.32
N LEU A 207 9.72 8.18 0.91
CA LEU A 207 10.97 8.00 1.67
C LEU A 207 10.91 8.50 3.12
N GLY A 208 10.08 9.52 3.40
CA GLY A 208 9.87 10.06 4.75
C GLY A 208 8.72 9.43 5.54
N ASP A 209 7.96 8.51 4.93
CA ASP A 209 6.82 7.84 5.58
C ASP A 209 7.25 6.43 5.97
N ASN A 210 7.46 6.17 7.27
CA ASN A 210 7.87 4.84 7.75
C ASN A 210 6.70 3.85 7.91
N VAL A 211 5.47 4.24 7.59
CA VAL A 211 4.31 3.34 7.53
C VAL A 211 4.16 2.78 6.11
N ARG A 212 4.21 3.66 5.11
CA ARG A 212 3.99 3.33 3.69
C ARG A 212 5.28 3.15 2.92
N GLY A 213 6.37 3.74 3.38
CA GLY A 213 7.67 3.77 2.72
C GLY A 213 8.68 2.81 3.34
N PRO A 214 9.88 3.27 3.75
CA PRO A 214 10.92 2.40 4.31
C PRO A 214 10.40 1.60 5.52
N ILE A 215 10.70 0.30 5.56
CA ILE A 215 10.46 -0.58 6.72
C ILE A 215 11.80 -1.04 7.27
N THR A 216 11.87 -1.26 8.57
CA THR A 216 13.06 -1.78 9.26
C THR A 216 13.09 -3.31 9.28
N THR A 217 12.07 -3.98 8.73
CA THR A 217 11.93 -5.43 8.67
C THR A 217 13.18 -6.15 8.17
N SER A 218 13.83 -6.84 9.10
CA SER A 218 15.07 -7.57 8.90
C SER A 218 15.21 -8.68 9.92
N SER A 219 15.78 -9.80 9.50
CA SER A 219 16.18 -10.87 10.41
C SER A 219 17.27 -10.47 11.40
N GLN A 220 17.95 -9.32 11.17
CA GLN A 220 18.92 -8.73 12.10
C GLN A 220 18.33 -7.65 13.02
N ARG A 221 17.05 -7.28 12.89
CA ARG A 221 16.45 -6.16 13.64
C ARG A 221 16.34 -6.48 15.14
N GLU A 222 15.90 -7.69 15.49
CA GLU A 222 15.76 -8.17 16.87
C GLU A 222 16.09 -9.67 17.02
N THR A 223 16.20 -10.13 18.27
CA THR A 223 16.39 -11.54 18.61
C THR A 223 15.45 -11.96 19.75
N PRO A 224 14.62 -13.02 19.57
CA PRO A 224 14.35 -13.71 18.30
C PRO A 224 13.66 -12.77 17.29
N SER A 225 13.85 -13.00 15.98
CA SER A 225 13.17 -12.20 14.94
C SER A 225 11.70 -12.59 14.81
N TYR A 226 10.85 -11.59 14.63
CA TYR A 226 9.41 -11.76 14.33
C TYR A 226 9.08 -11.55 12.85
N SER A 227 10.10 -11.39 12.01
CA SER A 227 9.94 -11.20 10.58
C SER A 227 10.02 -12.51 9.81
N TYR A 228 9.13 -12.68 8.84
CA TYR A 228 9.14 -13.76 7.88
C TYR A 228 8.92 -13.22 6.47
N GLY A 229 9.56 -13.83 5.48
CA GLY A 229 9.30 -13.47 4.10
C GLY A 229 10.33 -14.00 3.12
N ILE A 230 10.16 -13.60 1.87
CA ILE A 230 10.97 -14.04 0.74
C ILE A 230 11.28 -12.81 -0.11
N SER A 231 12.56 -12.63 -0.43
CA SER A 231 13.06 -11.64 -1.39
C SER A 231 13.72 -12.37 -2.56
N THR A 232 13.33 -12.04 -3.79
CA THR A 232 14.04 -12.54 -4.98
C THR A 232 15.34 -11.77 -5.18
N PRO A 233 16.38 -12.35 -5.81
CA PRO A 233 17.70 -11.72 -5.90
C PRO A 233 17.69 -10.38 -6.63
N GLY A 234 16.72 -10.15 -7.53
CA GLY A 234 16.70 -8.98 -8.39
C GLY A 234 17.69 -9.08 -9.54
N ARG A 235 17.72 -8.07 -10.40
CA ARG A 235 18.56 -8.07 -11.60
C ARG A 235 20.02 -7.83 -11.23
N PRO A 236 21.00 -8.52 -11.86
CA PRO A 236 22.41 -8.28 -11.60
C PRO A 236 22.83 -6.88 -12.04
N ILE A 237 23.77 -6.30 -11.29
CA ILE A 237 24.55 -5.13 -11.67
C ILE A 237 25.88 -5.68 -12.18
N LEU A 238 26.13 -5.49 -13.47
CA LEU A 238 27.32 -6.02 -14.14
C LEU A 238 28.48 -5.04 -14.02
N GLU A 239 29.70 -5.56 -13.87
CA GLU A 239 30.93 -4.75 -13.82
C GLU A 239 31.10 -3.87 -15.07
N SER A 240 30.69 -4.41 -16.23
CA SER A 240 30.69 -3.72 -17.53
C SER A 240 29.76 -2.51 -17.61
N GLY A 241 28.83 -2.35 -16.66
CA GLY A 241 27.79 -1.32 -16.70
C GLY A 241 26.66 -1.59 -17.70
N TYR A 242 26.63 -2.78 -18.34
CA TYR A 242 25.50 -3.16 -19.18
C TYR A 242 24.22 -3.37 -18.35
N HIS A 243 23.09 -2.96 -18.93
CA HIS A 243 21.76 -3.07 -18.32
C HIS A 243 20.75 -3.57 -19.36
N GLU A 244 19.50 -3.82 -18.97
CA GLU A 244 18.53 -4.58 -19.76
C GLU A 244 18.29 -4.01 -21.17
N ASN A 245 18.40 -2.68 -21.32
CA ASN A 245 18.20 -1.97 -22.59
C ASN A 245 19.43 -1.98 -23.50
N THR A 246 20.61 -2.29 -22.98
CA THR A 246 21.89 -2.28 -23.71
C THR A 246 22.48 -3.68 -23.88
N MET A 247 22.13 -4.60 -22.98
CA MET A 247 22.60 -6.00 -22.95
C MET A 247 22.40 -6.74 -24.27
N ARG A 248 21.18 -6.69 -24.83
CA ARG A 248 20.89 -7.41 -26.08
C ARG A 248 21.77 -6.92 -27.22
N SER A 249 21.86 -5.60 -27.39
CA SER A 249 22.68 -4.98 -28.44
C SER A 249 24.17 -5.25 -28.23
N ALA A 250 24.64 -5.32 -26.98
CA ALA A 250 26.03 -5.66 -26.67
C ALA A 250 26.38 -7.11 -27.05
N ILE A 251 25.49 -8.06 -26.71
CA ILE A 251 25.65 -9.49 -27.04
C ILE A 251 25.59 -9.68 -28.56
N GLU A 252 24.58 -9.12 -29.23
CA GLU A 252 24.42 -9.23 -30.69
C GLU A 252 25.55 -8.54 -31.45
N GLY A 253 26.17 -7.51 -30.86
CA GLY A 253 27.33 -6.80 -31.40
C GLY A 253 28.63 -7.59 -31.34
N GLY A 254 28.68 -8.75 -30.66
CA GLY A 254 29.82 -9.67 -30.65
C GLY A 254 31.07 -9.16 -29.93
N GLY A 255 30.96 -8.07 -29.15
CA GLY A 255 32.07 -7.45 -28.43
C GLY A 255 32.14 -7.78 -26.93
N THR A 256 31.24 -8.63 -26.43
CA THR A 256 31.18 -9.03 -25.02
C THR A 256 32.07 -10.23 -24.74
N THR A 257 32.79 -10.18 -23.63
CA THR A 257 33.59 -11.26 -23.04
C THR A 257 32.90 -11.82 -21.81
N ASP A 258 33.28 -13.02 -21.36
CA ASP A 258 32.68 -13.65 -20.17
C ASP A 258 32.82 -12.76 -18.91
N ASN A 259 33.94 -12.02 -18.81
CA ASN A 259 34.16 -11.05 -17.72
C ASN A 259 33.17 -9.89 -17.71
N ASP A 260 32.57 -9.54 -18.86
CA ASP A 260 31.57 -8.46 -18.92
C ASP A 260 30.26 -8.82 -18.20
N PHE A 261 30.06 -10.10 -17.89
CA PHE A 261 28.90 -10.62 -17.18
C PHE A 261 29.17 -10.87 -15.68
N ASN A 262 30.33 -10.46 -15.17
CA ASN A 262 30.64 -10.51 -13.74
C ASN A 262 29.65 -9.65 -12.94
N VAL A 263 29.01 -10.27 -11.96
CA VAL A 263 28.01 -9.63 -11.10
C VAL A 263 28.71 -8.96 -9.93
N THR A 264 28.57 -7.63 -9.82
CA THR A 264 29.14 -6.83 -8.72
C THR A 264 28.13 -6.51 -7.62
N GLY A 265 26.84 -6.69 -7.91
CA GLY A 265 25.74 -6.47 -6.98
C GLY A 265 24.41 -6.77 -7.64
N ARG A 266 23.30 -6.47 -6.96
CA ARG A 266 21.95 -6.70 -7.50
C ARG A 266 21.02 -5.51 -7.23
N ARG A 267 20.18 -5.20 -8.22
CA ARG A 267 19.07 -4.24 -8.13
C ARG A 267 17.91 -4.99 -7.48
N SER A 268 17.78 -4.84 -6.16
CA SER A 268 16.80 -5.48 -5.27
C SER A 268 15.59 -6.08 -5.98
N GLY A 269 15.30 -7.35 -5.73
CA GLY A 269 14.17 -8.06 -6.34
C GLY A 269 12.81 -7.76 -5.73
N HIS A 270 11.86 -8.60 -6.10
CA HIS A 270 10.52 -8.62 -5.50
C HIS A 270 10.61 -9.08 -4.05
N SER A 271 9.72 -8.61 -3.19
CA SER A 271 9.61 -9.09 -1.81
C SER A 271 8.18 -9.37 -1.39
N PHE A 272 8.03 -10.38 -0.54
CA PHE A 272 6.85 -10.64 0.27
C PHE A 272 7.28 -10.73 1.72
N VAL A 273 6.67 -9.93 2.58
CA VAL A 273 7.06 -9.75 3.98
C VAL A 273 5.82 -9.85 4.87
N MET A 274 5.97 -10.55 5.99
CA MET A 274 5.03 -10.65 7.09
C MET A 274 5.82 -10.39 8.38
N ASP A 275 5.42 -9.39 9.14
CA ASP A 275 6.17 -8.92 10.29
C ASP A 275 5.21 -8.59 11.44
N ASP A 276 5.43 -9.23 12.59
CA ASP A 276 4.64 -8.97 13.80
C ASP A 276 5.14 -7.74 14.57
N GLY A 277 6.14 -7.06 14.03
CA GLY A 277 6.69 -5.79 14.49
C GLY A 277 7.88 -5.91 15.43
N ASP A 278 8.54 -4.77 15.66
CA ASP A 278 9.62 -4.65 16.64
C ASP A 278 9.10 -4.48 18.08
N VAL A 279 10.02 -4.35 19.04
CA VAL A 279 9.69 -4.16 20.47
C VAL A 279 8.88 -2.89 20.75
N ASP A 280 8.99 -1.89 19.88
CA ASP A 280 8.28 -0.62 19.98
C ASP A 280 6.94 -0.64 19.21
N GLY A 281 6.62 -1.75 18.52
CA GLY A 281 5.42 -1.93 17.71
C GLY A 281 5.50 -1.33 16.30
N ASN A 282 6.70 -1.02 15.80
CA ASN A 282 6.90 -0.60 14.41
C ASN A 282 6.85 -1.80 13.47
N ASP A 283 6.51 -1.54 12.20
CA ASP A 283 6.49 -2.54 11.13
C ASP A 283 5.59 -3.78 11.39
N VAL A 284 4.49 -3.61 12.11
CA VAL A 284 3.43 -4.65 12.17
C VAL A 284 2.65 -4.62 10.85
N LEU A 285 3.07 -5.43 9.88
CA LEU A 285 2.56 -5.35 8.51
C LEU A 285 2.73 -6.62 7.68
N MET A 286 1.92 -6.70 6.64
CA MET A 286 2.16 -7.56 5.48
C MET A 286 2.39 -6.70 4.25
N ARG A 287 3.43 -7.00 3.45
CA ARG A 287 3.76 -6.22 2.25
C ARG A 287 4.21 -7.07 1.08
N LEU A 288 3.65 -6.77 -0.07
CA LEU A 288 4.11 -7.21 -1.38
C LEU A 288 4.73 -6.03 -2.11
N ARG A 289 5.98 -6.18 -2.57
CA ARG A 289 6.67 -5.15 -3.35
C ARG A 289 7.33 -5.76 -4.58
N THR A 290 7.18 -5.10 -5.74
CA THR A 290 7.91 -5.50 -6.94
C THR A 290 9.32 -4.94 -6.96
N SER A 291 10.23 -5.54 -7.73
CA SER A 291 11.58 -5.02 -7.96
C SER A 291 11.61 -3.58 -8.49
N SER A 292 10.60 -3.17 -9.25
CA SER A 292 10.43 -1.78 -9.74
C SER A 292 9.85 -0.82 -8.70
N GLY A 293 9.19 -1.34 -7.67
CA GLY A 293 8.64 -0.56 -6.56
C GLY A 293 7.12 -0.40 -6.52
N HIS A 294 6.32 -1.17 -7.29
CA HIS A 294 4.88 -1.25 -7.01
C HIS A 294 4.68 -1.90 -5.65
N GLN A 295 3.70 -1.43 -4.90
CA GLN A 295 3.52 -1.89 -3.53
C GLN A 295 2.05 -2.08 -3.18
N PHE A 296 1.79 -3.14 -2.42
CA PHE A 296 0.56 -3.41 -1.69
C PHE A 296 0.94 -3.70 -0.24
N SER A 297 0.43 -2.92 0.71
CA SER A 297 0.79 -3.00 2.12
C SER A 297 -0.47 -3.01 2.98
N LEU A 298 -0.52 -3.90 3.97
CA LEU A 298 -1.48 -3.90 5.06
C LEU A 298 -0.68 -3.62 6.32
N SER A 299 -0.95 -2.51 6.99
CA SER A 299 -0.18 -2.07 8.15
C SER A 299 -1.10 -1.90 9.34
N ASP A 300 -0.85 -2.68 10.38
CA ASP A 300 -1.58 -2.61 11.64
C ASP A 300 -1.07 -1.44 12.49
N ASN A 301 0.25 -1.22 12.52
CA ASN A 301 0.86 -0.08 13.22
C ASN A 301 0.47 1.27 12.60
N GLY A 302 0.31 1.29 11.27
CA GLY A 302 -0.20 2.42 10.50
C GLY A 302 -1.71 2.49 10.40
N GLN A 303 -2.43 1.45 10.83
CA GLN A 303 -3.89 1.30 10.72
C GLN A 303 -4.43 1.61 9.32
N CYS A 304 -3.75 1.13 8.27
CA CYS A 304 -4.12 1.43 6.88
C CYS A 304 -3.82 0.27 5.91
N ILE A 305 -4.57 0.23 4.82
CA ILE A 305 -4.25 -0.56 3.62
C ILE A 305 -3.84 0.41 2.52
N TYR A 306 -2.68 0.18 1.91
CA TYR A 306 -2.07 1.11 0.96
C TYR A 306 -1.61 0.42 -0.33
N ILE A 307 -1.92 1.03 -1.47
CA ILE A 307 -1.52 0.57 -2.80
C ILE A 307 -0.89 1.72 -3.56
N THR A 308 0.30 1.52 -4.15
CA THR A 308 0.95 2.55 -4.96
C THR A 308 1.62 1.99 -6.21
N HIS A 309 1.61 2.80 -7.27
CA HIS A 309 2.35 2.52 -8.49
C HIS A 309 3.83 2.90 -8.32
N ALA A 310 4.74 2.17 -8.98
CA ALA A 310 6.19 2.34 -8.86
C ALA A 310 6.72 3.77 -9.08
N ASN A 311 5.99 4.61 -9.83
CA ASN A 311 6.37 5.98 -10.16
C ASN A 311 5.70 7.06 -9.29
N GLY A 312 4.93 6.69 -8.25
CA GLY A 312 4.25 7.63 -7.35
C GLY A 312 3.05 8.37 -7.93
N GLN A 313 2.75 8.20 -9.23
CA GLN A 313 1.73 9.00 -9.93
C GLN A 313 0.29 8.59 -9.59
N THR A 314 0.11 7.48 -8.88
CA THR A 314 -1.20 6.96 -8.48
C THR A 314 -1.05 6.14 -7.21
N TRP A 315 -1.94 6.38 -6.26
CA TRP A 315 -2.05 5.59 -5.04
C TRP A 315 -3.49 5.56 -4.52
N MET A 316 -3.79 4.58 -3.68
CA MET A 316 -5.06 4.42 -2.99
C MET A 316 -4.82 3.97 -1.55
N GLU A 317 -5.60 4.52 -0.61
CA GLU A 317 -5.55 4.18 0.81
C GLU A 317 -6.94 3.90 1.37
N PHE A 318 -7.01 2.90 2.26
CA PHE A 318 -8.08 2.72 3.23
C PHE A 318 -7.54 3.07 4.62
N GLY A 319 -8.06 4.14 5.23
CA GLY A 319 -7.57 4.66 6.50
C GLY A 319 -8.41 4.25 7.71
N ASN A 320 -7.81 4.37 8.91
CA ASN A 320 -8.43 4.08 10.22
C ASN A 320 -9.83 4.69 10.40
N GLU A 321 -10.02 5.94 9.98
CA GLU A 321 -11.28 6.69 10.16
C GLU A 321 -12.38 6.27 9.17
N GLY A 322 -12.22 5.12 8.49
CA GLY A 322 -13.14 4.66 7.45
C GLY A 322 -13.05 5.48 6.16
N THR A 323 -11.94 6.18 5.94
CA THR A 323 -11.71 6.98 4.74
C THR A 323 -11.19 6.12 3.59
N ILE A 324 -11.56 6.51 2.38
CA ILE A 324 -10.95 6.02 1.15
C ILE A 324 -10.37 7.22 0.43
N ASP A 325 -9.06 7.19 0.21
CA ASP A 325 -8.34 8.22 -0.53
C ASP A 325 -7.82 7.65 -1.84
N LEU A 326 -8.03 8.39 -2.93
CA LEU A 326 -7.59 8.02 -4.27
C LEU A 326 -6.93 9.23 -4.94
N PHE A 327 -5.71 9.04 -5.41
CA PHE A 327 -4.95 10.06 -6.12
C PHE A 327 -4.48 9.55 -7.48
N SER A 328 -4.57 10.42 -8.49
CA SER A 328 -4.03 10.20 -9.84
C SER A 328 -3.60 11.54 -10.44
N THR A 329 -2.40 11.60 -11.00
CA THR A 329 -1.87 12.85 -11.60
C THR A 329 -2.46 13.18 -12.96
N ASN A 330 -3.01 12.19 -13.68
CA ASN A 330 -3.52 12.38 -15.04
C ASN A 330 -5.06 12.36 -15.09
N SER A 331 -5.67 11.22 -14.77
CA SER A 331 -7.13 11.06 -14.84
C SER A 331 -7.61 9.88 -13.99
N ILE A 332 -8.90 9.94 -13.62
CA ILE A 332 -9.68 8.84 -13.05
C ILE A 332 -10.85 8.60 -13.99
N ASN A 333 -11.00 7.37 -14.48
CA ASN A 333 -12.05 6.99 -15.42
C ASN A 333 -12.96 5.95 -14.75
N LEU A 334 -14.24 6.27 -14.62
CA LEU A 334 -15.24 5.40 -14.01
C LEU A 334 -16.34 5.06 -15.04
N ARG A 335 -16.62 3.78 -15.23
CA ARG A 335 -17.69 3.29 -16.11
C ARG A 335 -18.40 2.11 -15.45
N SER A 336 -19.73 2.12 -15.48
CA SER A 336 -20.57 0.98 -15.15
C SER A 336 -21.36 0.55 -16.39
N HIS A 337 -21.68 -0.75 -16.49
CA HIS A 337 -22.63 -1.27 -17.48
C HIS A 337 -24.08 -1.18 -16.98
N GLY A 338 -24.26 -1.10 -15.66
CA GLY A 338 -25.52 -0.77 -15.01
C GLY A 338 -25.44 0.63 -14.42
N ASP A 339 -25.77 0.76 -13.13
CA ASP A 339 -25.85 2.06 -12.46
C ASP A 339 -24.51 2.49 -11.83
N VAL A 340 -24.36 3.81 -11.65
CA VAL A 340 -23.36 4.42 -10.78
C VAL A 340 -24.11 5.23 -9.74
N ASN A 341 -24.04 4.82 -8.47
CA ASN A 341 -24.71 5.48 -7.36
C ASN A 341 -23.71 6.31 -6.55
N ILE A 342 -24.11 7.52 -6.17
CA ILE A 342 -23.32 8.42 -5.31
C ILE A 342 -24.28 8.95 -4.24
N HIS A 343 -23.99 8.64 -2.96
CA HIS A 343 -24.80 9.02 -1.81
C HIS A 343 -23.89 9.49 -0.67
N ALA A 344 -24.28 10.55 0.03
CA ALA A 344 -23.64 11.01 1.25
C ALA A 344 -24.70 11.58 2.20
N ASP A 345 -24.58 11.31 3.50
CA ASP A 345 -25.49 11.84 4.52
C ASP A 345 -25.23 13.32 4.84
N GLN A 346 -24.02 13.80 4.52
CA GLN A 346 -23.65 15.22 4.59
C GLN A 346 -23.62 15.81 3.17
N ASP A 347 -22.43 16.18 2.68
CA ASP A 347 -22.28 16.94 1.45
C ASP A 347 -21.61 16.12 0.34
N ILE A 348 -22.07 16.31 -0.90
CA ILE A 348 -21.32 15.92 -2.11
C ILE A 348 -20.70 17.19 -2.71
N ASN A 349 -19.38 17.28 -2.65
CA ASN A 349 -18.62 18.42 -3.16
C ASN A 349 -17.94 18.08 -4.49
N MET A 350 -18.25 18.83 -5.56
CA MET A 350 -17.65 18.64 -6.88
C MET A 350 -16.91 19.91 -7.32
N TYR A 351 -15.59 19.81 -7.50
CA TYR A 351 -14.75 20.94 -7.90
C TYR A 351 -13.99 20.66 -9.19
N ALA A 352 -14.14 21.53 -10.19
CA ALA A 352 -13.29 21.54 -11.38
C ALA A 352 -12.76 22.97 -11.62
N LYS A 353 -11.46 23.10 -11.89
CA LYS A 353 -10.85 24.40 -12.25
C LYS A 353 -11.32 24.93 -13.61
N ARG A 354 -11.82 24.05 -14.48
CA ARG A 354 -12.31 24.36 -15.83
C ARG A 354 -13.82 24.15 -15.91
N ASN A 355 -14.24 22.99 -16.40
CA ASN A 355 -15.64 22.71 -16.72
C ASN A 355 -16.14 21.49 -15.96
N VAL A 356 -17.42 21.51 -15.61
CA VAL A 356 -18.21 20.33 -15.26
C VAL A 356 -19.22 20.13 -16.38
N ASN A 357 -19.16 18.99 -17.06
CA ASN A 357 -20.06 18.65 -18.15
C ASN A 357 -20.96 17.49 -17.72
N SER A 358 -22.26 17.60 -17.96
CA SER A 358 -23.25 16.54 -17.68
C SER A 358 -24.18 16.38 -18.87
N PHE A 359 -24.41 15.14 -19.27
CA PHE A 359 -25.30 14.77 -20.37
C PHE A 359 -26.11 13.53 -19.98
N SER A 360 -27.42 13.59 -20.22
CA SER A 360 -28.33 12.46 -20.08
C SER A 360 -29.08 12.29 -21.40
N GLY A 361 -29.13 11.06 -21.91
CA GLY A 361 -29.83 10.75 -23.16
C GLY A 361 -31.36 10.77 -23.04
N SER A 362 -31.90 10.87 -21.83
CA SER A 362 -33.35 10.83 -21.58
C SER A 362 -33.80 11.97 -20.66
N HIS A 363 -33.57 11.85 -19.36
CA HIS A 363 -34.01 12.86 -18.39
C HIS A 363 -32.90 13.19 -17.40
N THR A 364 -32.84 14.46 -17.00
CA THR A 364 -32.10 14.92 -15.82
C THR A 364 -33.10 15.51 -14.85
N LYS A 365 -33.12 15.01 -13.61
CA LYS A 365 -33.98 15.53 -12.52
C LYS A 365 -33.10 16.10 -11.43
N ILE A 366 -33.41 17.33 -10.99
CA ILE A 366 -32.71 18.01 -9.91
C ILE A 366 -33.78 18.52 -8.96
N GLU A 367 -33.70 18.12 -7.70
CA GLU A 367 -34.64 18.52 -6.65
C GLU A 367 -33.86 18.96 -5.40
N ALA A 368 -34.35 20.00 -4.73
CA ALA A 368 -33.82 20.45 -3.45
C ALA A 368 -34.97 20.69 -2.49
N GLY A 369 -34.98 20.00 -1.34
CA GLY A 369 -36.08 20.09 -0.37
C GLY A 369 -36.22 21.44 0.37
N LYS A 370 -35.26 22.36 0.19
CA LYS A 370 -35.30 23.71 0.77
C LYS A 370 -35.02 24.79 -0.27
N THR A 371 -33.78 24.84 -0.77
CA THR A 371 -33.32 25.90 -1.68
C THR A 371 -32.49 25.32 -2.81
N TYR A 372 -32.86 25.63 -4.04
CA TYR A 372 -32.01 25.47 -5.21
C TYR A 372 -31.42 26.83 -5.61
N THR A 373 -30.11 26.90 -5.80
CA THR A 373 -29.41 28.14 -6.18
C THR A 373 -28.54 27.90 -7.40
N SER A 374 -28.70 28.74 -8.42
CA SER A 374 -27.81 28.80 -9.59
C SER A 374 -27.22 30.22 -9.70
N LEU A 375 -25.89 30.32 -9.67
CA LEU A 375 -25.17 31.58 -9.75
C LEU A 375 -24.15 31.52 -10.88
N SER A 376 -24.35 32.35 -11.91
CA SER A 376 -23.35 32.63 -12.94
C SER A 376 -22.88 34.08 -12.84
N LYS A 377 -21.58 34.33 -13.07
CA LYS A 377 -21.00 35.68 -13.01
C LYS A 377 -21.15 36.46 -14.31
N GLU A 378 -21.26 35.75 -15.44
CA GLU A 378 -21.26 36.37 -16.77
C GLU A 378 -22.56 36.11 -17.51
N ARG A 379 -22.88 34.84 -17.80
CA ARG A 379 -24.04 34.46 -18.60
C ARG A 379 -24.67 33.16 -18.11
N THR A 380 -25.99 33.08 -18.18
CA THR A 380 -26.77 31.85 -18.04
C THR A 380 -27.65 31.73 -19.28
N ASP A 381 -27.49 30.63 -20.02
CA ASP A 381 -28.32 30.33 -21.19
C ASP A 381 -29.27 29.18 -20.84
N ILE A 382 -30.56 29.33 -21.17
CA ILE A 382 -31.56 28.27 -21.04
C ILE A 382 -32.29 28.20 -22.38
N TYR A 383 -32.25 27.03 -23.01
CA TYR A 383 -32.86 26.80 -24.30
C TYR A 383 -33.65 25.48 -24.27
N SER A 384 -34.82 25.50 -24.89
CA SER A 384 -35.62 24.31 -25.18
C SER A 384 -36.16 24.46 -26.59
N SER A 385 -36.13 23.39 -27.37
CA SER A 385 -36.67 23.37 -28.73
C SER A 385 -38.21 23.33 -28.77
N GLN A 386 -38.86 23.06 -27.63
CA GLN A 386 -40.31 22.96 -27.54
C GLN A 386 -40.88 23.89 -26.47
N VAL A 387 -40.61 23.59 -25.20
CA VAL A 387 -41.25 24.29 -24.08
C VAL A 387 -40.28 24.51 -22.93
N ILE A 388 -40.36 25.68 -22.30
CA ILE A 388 -39.79 25.99 -21.00
C ILE A 388 -40.97 26.32 -20.08
N ASN A 389 -41.24 25.46 -19.10
CA ASN A 389 -42.27 25.69 -18.09
C ASN A 389 -41.63 26.20 -16.79
N VAL A 390 -42.11 27.33 -16.28
CA VAL A 390 -41.70 27.88 -14.98
C VAL A 390 -42.96 28.14 -14.16
N LYS A 391 -43.07 27.47 -13.02
CA LYS A 391 -44.19 27.63 -12.08
C LYS A 391 -43.65 27.92 -10.68
N SER A 392 -44.28 28.86 -9.99
CA SER A 392 -44.12 29.09 -8.54
C SER A 392 -45.52 29.09 -7.93
N ASP A 393 -45.75 28.31 -6.87
CA ASP A 393 -47.00 28.38 -6.10
C ASP A 393 -47.04 29.62 -5.18
N GLY A 394 -45.88 30.22 -4.93
CA GLY A 394 -45.73 31.51 -4.25
C GLY A 394 -45.35 32.62 -5.23
N THR A 395 -44.41 33.48 -4.84
CA THR A 395 -43.94 34.57 -5.68
C THR A 395 -42.98 34.06 -6.76
N LEU A 396 -43.18 34.50 -8.00
CA LEU A 396 -42.18 34.47 -9.07
C LEU A 396 -41.69 35.91 -9.30
N ALA A 397 -40.40 36.17 -9.05
CA ALA A 397 -39.80 37.49 -9.23
C ALA A 397 -38.68 37.44 -10.29
N MET A 398 -38.68 38.40 -11.21
CA MET A 398 -37.65 38.58 -12.24
C MET A 398 -37.14 40.02 -12.17
N HIS A 399 -35.84 40.20 -11.98
CA HIS A 399 -35.21 41.52 -11.84
C HIS A 399 -33.97 41.63 -12.73
N SER A 400 -33.94 42.63 -13.61
CA SER A 400 -32.80 43.02 -14.44
C SER A 400 -32.43 44.47 -14.11
N SER A 401 -31.13 44.77 -14.00
CA SER A 401 -30.65 46.15 -13.84
C SER A 401 -30.59 46.91 -15.17
N LYS A 402 -30.84 46.24 -16.29
CA LYS A 402 -30.84 46.80 -17.64
C LYS A 402 -32.12 46.35 -18.37
N LEU A 403 -32.02 46.06 -19.66
CA LEU A 403 -33.13 45.60 -20.48
C LEU A 403 -33.67 44.25 -19.97
N THR A 404 -34.99 44.15 -19.91
CA THR A 404 -35.74 42.90 -19.90
C THR A 404 -36.61 42.90 -21.14
N SER A 405 -36.52 41.87 -21.98
CA SER A 405 -37.30 41.73 -23.21
C SER A 405 -38.10 40.44 -23.18
N ILE A 406 -39.38 40.52 -23.55
CA ILE A 406 -40.28 39.37 -23.76
C ILE A 406 -40.97 39.61 -25.09
N PHE A 407 -40.88 38.64 -26.01
CA PHE A 407 -41.51 38.72 -27.32
C PHE A 407 -41.85 37.32 -27.82
N ALA A 408 -42.93 37.23 -28.59
CA ALA A 408 -43.25 36.09 -29.43
C ALA A 408 -43.12 36.55 -30.88
N GLU A 409 -42.30 35.87 -31.69
CA GLU A 409 -41.97 36.35 -33.06
C GLU A 409 -43.17 36.30 -34.00
N ASN A 410 -44.00 35.27 -33.89
CA ASN A 410 -45.10 34.99 -34.82
C ASN A 410 -46.40 34.67 -34.07
N ASP A 411 -46.49 34.99 -32.78
CA ASP A 411 -47.59 34.55 -31.93
C ASP A 411 -47.85 35.54 -30.77
N GLU A 412 -48.72 35.15 -29.84
CA GLU A 412 -49.19 35.97 -28.74
C GLU A 412 -48.28 35.95 -27.50
N VAL A 413 -48.25 37.08 -26.79
CA VAL A 413 -47.71 37.17 -25.42
C VAL A 413 -48.88 37.39 -24.48
N ASP A 414 -49.27 36.33 -23.77
CA ASP A 414 -50.37 36.37 -22.80
C ASP A 414 -49.90 36.78 -21.41
N ILE A 415 -50.56 37.81 -20.84
CA ILE A 415 -50.35 38.26 -19.46
C ILE A 415 -51.70 38.35 -18.75
N LYS A 416 -51.88 37.55 -17.70
CA LYS A 416 -53.13 37.50 -16.93
C LYS A 416 -52.86 37.52 -15.43
N GLY A 417 -53.58 38.38 -14.73
CA GLY A 417 -53.62 38.46 -13.27
C GLY A 417 -54.85 39.26 -12.82
N GLU A 418 -55.17 39.21 -11.53
CA GLU A 418 -56.25 40.04 -10.95
C GLU A 418 -55.94 41.53 -11.08
N ALA A 419 -54.67 41.91 -10.88
CA ALA A 419 -54.16 43.25 -11.10
C ALA A 419 -52.84 43.20 -11.87
N ILE A 420 -52.74 43.99 -12.95
CA ILE A 420 -51.50 44.19 -13.71
C ILE A 420 -50.99 45.60 -13.41
N GLN A 421 -49.89 45.67 -12.67
CA GLN A 421 -49.26 46.94 -12.30
C GLN A 421 -48.15 47.28 -13.30
N LEU A 422 -48.27 48.43 -13.96
CA LEU A 422 -47.30 48.94 -14.91
C LEU A 422 -46.70 50.24 -14.37
N ASN A 423 -45.41 50.21 -14.05
CA ASN A 423 -44.67 51.36 -13.50
C ASN A 423 -45.25 51.95 -12.19
N SER A 424 -45.98 51.14 -11.41
CA SER A 424 -46.79 51.58 -10.27
C SER A 424 -46.56 50.80 -8.95
N GLY A 425 -45.44 50.08 -8.82
CA GLY A 425 -45.11 49.32 -7.60
C GLY A 425 -43.60 49.12 -7.37
N SER A 426 -43.21 48.89 -6.12
CA SER A 426 -41.86 48.43 -5.78
C SER A 426 -41.79 46.90 -5.95
N GLY A 427 -41.00 46.42 -6.91
CA GLY A 427 -40.80 44.98 -7.12
C GLY A 427 -40.22 44.28 -5.88
N SER A 428 -40.47 42.97 -5.75
CA SER A 428 -39.86 42.16 -4.69
C SER A 428 -38.33 42.18 -4.82
N SER A 429 -37.62 42.44 -3.74
CA SER A 429 -36.15 42.41 -3.75
C SER A 429 -35.64 40.97 -3.86
N ILE A 430 -34.78 40.72 -4.85
CA ILE A 430 -34.12 39.42 -5.03
C ILE A 430 -32.68 39.56 -4.54
N ALA A 431 -32.35 38.91 -3.42
CA ALA A 431 -30.99 38.92 -2.89
C ALA A 431 -30.06 38.11 -3.80
N LYS A 432 -28.85 38.64 -4.06
CA LYS A 432 -27.81 37.92 -4.78
C LYS A 432 -27.35 36.72 -3.92
N PRO A 433 -27.39 35.48 -4.44
CA PRO A 433 -26.87 34.33 -3.70
C PRO A 433 -25.36 34.45 -3.42
N ALA A 434 -24.93 33.93 -2.27
CA ALA A 434 -23.51 33.87 -1.94
C ALA A 434 -22.76 32.89 -2.88
N SER A 435 -21.52 33.22 -3.22
CA SER A 435 -20.64 32.26 -3.92
C SER A 435 -20.22 31.14 -2.96
N ILE A 436 -20.07 29.92 -3.48
CA ILE A 436 -19.46 28.81 -2.74
C ILE A 436 -18.06 29.23 -2.31
N GLN A 437 -17.76 29.11 -1.02
CA GLN A 437 -16.48 29.48 -0.45
C GLN A 437 -15.46 28.38 -0.75
N LYS A 438 -14.26 28.80 -1.17
CA LYS A 438 -13.13 27.88 -1.36
C LYS A 438 -12.29 27.88 -0.10
N ILE A 439 -11.87 26.69 0.31
CA ILE A 439 -10.87 26.50 1.35
C ILE A 439 -9.48 26.38 0.71
N SER A 440 -8.47 26.73 1.49
CA SER A 440 -7.07 26.41 1.20
C SER A 440 -6.73 25.13 1.94
N THR A 441 -6.09 24.20 1.27
CA THR A 441 -5.55 22.96 1.83
C THR A 441 -4.10 22.79 1.40
N ALA A 442 -3.39 21.87 2.03
CA ALA A 442 -2.07 21.48 1.58
C ALA A 442 -2.06 20.95 0.13
N ASP A 443 -0.94 21.20 -0.56
CA ASP A 443 -0.55 20.50 -1.79
C ASP A 443 0.88 19.99 -1.64
N THR A 444 1.23 19.03 -2.49
CA THR A 444 2.54 18.39 -2.47
C THR A 444 3.41 18.93 -3.60
N TYR A 445 4.67 19.24 -3.31
CA TYR A 445 5.65 19.69 -4.29
C TYR A 445 6.99 18.98 -4.13
N LYS A 446 7.74 18.88 -5.25
CA LYS A 446 9.10 18.35 -5.26
C LYS A 446 10.12 19.48 -5.17
N SER A 447 11.04 19.38 -4.20
CA SER A 447 12.21 20.25 -4.06
C SER A 447 13.50 19.50 -4.48
N ALA A 448 14.66 20.16 -4.33
CA ALA A 448 15.96 19.52 -4.57
C ALA A 448 16.32 18.44 -3.54
N ILE A 449 15.71 18.46 -2.35
CA ILE A 449 16.00 17.58 -1.21
C ILE A 449 14.85 16.60 -0.91
N GLY A 450 13.90 16.45 -1.84
CA GLY A 450 12.78 15.52 -1.73
C GLY A 450 11.41 16.18 -1.84
N TRP A 451 10.38 15.42 -1.50
CA TRP A 451 8.98 15.82 -1.56
C TRP A 451 8.46 16.38 -0.22
N PHE A 452 7.62 17.41 -0.30
CA PHE A 452 7.06 18.10 0.86
C PHE A 452 5.60 18.43 0.64
N SER A 453 4.82 18.43 1.73
CA SER A 453 3.44 18.91 1.76
C SER A 453 3.43 20.29 2.41
N GLU A 454 2.86 21.29 1.74
CA GLU A 454 2.77 22.66 2.23
C GLU A 454 1.34 23.18 2.20
N GLU A 455 0.90 23.72 3.33
CA GLU A 455 -0.44 24.23 3.54
C GLU A 455 -0.75 25.45 2.66
N GLY A 456 -1.98 25.55 2.17
CA GLY A 456 -2.46 26.70 1.42
C GLY A 456 -2.16 26.72 -0.08
N LEU A 457 -1.41 25.75 -0.61
CA LEU A 457 -1.09 25.67 -2.04
C LEU A 457 -2.29 25.24 -2.91
N LEU A 458 -3.20 24.42 -2.37
CA LEU A 458 -4.37 23.93 -3.09
C LEU A 458 -5.63 24.72 -2.68
N ARG A 459 -6.39 25.20 -3.66
CA ARG A 459 -7.71 25.81 -3.45
C ARG A 459 -8.82 24.92 -3.98
N THR A 460 -9.75 24.55 -3.12
CA THR A 460 -10.85 23.63 -3.43
C THR A 460 -12.11 23.94 -2.61
N ILE A 461 -13.21 23.23 -2.87
CA ILE A 461 -14.41 23.20 -2.01
C ILE A 461 -14.60 21.85 -1.31
N THR A 462 -13.77 20.87 -1.63
CA THR A 462 -13.79 19.52 -1.06
C THR A 462 -13.20 19.54 0.35
N SER A 463 -13.84 18.88 1.30
CA SER A 463 -13.40 18.79 2.70
C SER A 463 -12.07 18.05 2.89
N ARG A 464 -11.77 17.13 1.96
CA ARG A 464 -10.53 16.35 1.90
C ARG A 464 -10.14 16.19 0.44
N THR A 465 -8.86 16.41 0.13
CA THR A 465 -8.35 16.29 -1.24
C THR A 465 -7.01 15.58 -1.20
N PRO A 466 -6.93 14.32 -1.64
CA PRO A 466 -5.67 13.62 -1.80
C PRO A 466 -4.72 14.34 -2.77
N THR A 467 -3.43 14.33 -2.46
CA THR A 467 -2.37 14.92 -3.28
C THR A 467 -1.28 13.88 -3.55
N HIS A 468 -0.21 14.24 -4.25
CA HIS A 468 0.94 13.35 -4.37
C HIS A 468 1.53 13.07 -2.97
N GLU A 469 2.21 11.95 -2.78
CA GLU A 469 2.92 11.69 -1.53
C GLU A 469 4.11 12.65 -1.33
N PRO A 470 4.44 13.06 -0.10
CA PRO A 470 3.77 12.69 1.14
C PRO A 470 2.44 13.41 1.31
N TYR A 471 1.36 12.67 1.55
CA TYR A 471 0.04 13.24 1.80
C TYR A 471 -0.17 13.50 3.29
N SER A 472 -0.32 14.76 3.69
CA SER A 472 -0.45 15.16 5.09
C SER A 472 -1.77 14.74 5.74
N GLY A 473 -2.76 14.31 4.95
CA GLY A 473 -4.08 13.94 5.45
C GLY A 473 -4.19 12.50 5.94
N HIS A 474 -3.18 11.63 5.79
CA HIS A 474 -3.28 10.20 6.14
C HIS A 474 -3.95 9.92 7.49
N ASN A 475 -4.82 8.92 7.52
CA ASN A 475 -5.63 8.53 8.69
C ASN A 475 -6.46 9.63 9.36
N ALA A 476 -6.56 10.82 8.78
CA ALA A 476 -7.47 11.85 9.27
C ALA A 476 -8.86 11.69 8.63
N GLY A 477 -9.90 11.67 9.46
CA GLY A 477 -11.28 11.65 9.04
C GLY A 477 -11.82 13.06 8.73
N VAL A 478 -13.05 13.10 8.22
CA VAL A 478 -13.90 14.31 8.29
C VAL A 478 -14.69 14.28 9.60
N ASN A 479 -15.15 15.45 10.08
CA ASN A 479 -15.87 15.56 11.35
C ASN A 479 -17.23 14.83 11.33
N ILE A 480 -17.19 13.52 11.58
CA ILE A 480 -18.36 12.64 11.72
C ILE A 480 -18.11 11.78 12.96
N ALA A 481 -19.09 11.71 13.86
CA ALA A 481 -19.03 10.79 15.00
C ALA A 481 -19.34 9.37 14.49
N VAL A 482 -18.31 8.62 14.09
CA VAL A 482 -18.44 7.18 13.84
C VAL A 482 -18.26 6.45 15.17
N PRO A 483 -19.20 5.60 15.60
CA PRO A 483 -18.97 4.72 16.75
C PRO A 483 -17.87 3.72 16.39
N GLN A 484 -16.61 4.00 16.75
CA GLN A 484 -15.54 3.01 16.70
C GLN A 484 -15.84 1.94 17.75
N THR A 485 -16.56 0.89 17.35
CA THR A 485 -16.67 -0.36 18.11
C THR A 485 -15.76 -1.41 17.49
N LEU A 486 -14.44 -1.13 17.45
CA LEU A 486 -13.51 -2.25 17.46
C LEU A 486 -13.58 -2.86 18.85
N GLY A 487 -14.29 -3.99 18.96
CA GLY A 487 -14.23 -4.81 20.15
C GLY A 487 -12.77 -5.12 20.44
N THR A 488 -12.29 -4.68 21.60
CA THR A 488 -11.06 -5.20 22.17
C THR A 488 -11.24 -6.72 22.25
N PRO A 489 -10.35 -7.55 21.68
CA PRO A 489 -10.38 -8.98 21.97
C PRO A 489 -10.34 -9.13 23.48
N ALA A 490 -11.35 -9.77 24.05
CA ALA A 490 -11.45 -9.98 25.49
C ALA A 490 -10.21 -10.75 25.96
N GLY A 491 -9.23 -10.05 26.56
CA GLY A 491 -8.03 -10.68 27.12
C GLY A 491 -6.78 -9.82 27.31
N ALA A 492 -6.64 -8.66 26.66
CA ALA A 492 -5.38 -7.89 26.76
C ALA A 492 -5.42 -6.87 27.91
N LYS A 493 -4.89 -7.22 29.08
CA LYS A 493 -4.39 -6.22 30.05
C LYS A 493 -3.09 -5.63 29.48
N VAL A 494 -3.19 -4.58 28.67
CA VAL A 494 -2.04 -3.70 28.39
C VAL A 494 -2.17 -2.48 29.27
N THR A 495 -1.40 -2.48 30.36
CA THR A 495 -1.19 -1.30 31.18
C THR A 495 -0.20 -0.36 30.48
N ASN A 496 -0.66 0.87 30.26
CA ASN A 496 0.04 2.07 29.77
C ASN A 496 0.09 2.25 28.24
N PRO A 497 -0.60 3.27 27.69
CA PRO A 497 -0.29 3.76 26.35
C PRO A 497 1.05 4.52 26.37
N PRO A 498 1.88 4.43 25.32
CA PRO A 498 3.04 5.30 25.16
C PRO A 498 2.61 6.76 24.92
N SER A 499 3.32 7.69 25.54
CA SER A 499 3.05 9.14 25.49
C SER A 499 3.09 9.72 24.07
N PRO A 500 2.31 10.78 23.78
CA PRO A 500 2.41 11.52 22.52
C PRO A 500 3.73 12.30 22.45
N GLY A 501 4.66 11.83 21.62
CA GLY A 501 5.81 12.62 21.18
C GLY A 501 5.47 13.37 19.90
N ILE A 502 5.80 14.66 19.88
CA ILE A 502 5.78 15.60 18.74
C ILE A 502 4.45 16.35 18.55
N ALA A 503 4.21 17.33 19.43
CA ALA A 503 3.49 18.55 19.10
C ALA A 503 4.26 19.75 19.66
N SER A 504 5.23 20.27 18.92
CA SER A 504 5.91 21.50 19.30
C SER A 504 6.43 22.30 18.10
N VAL A 505 5.53 22.88 17.31
CA VAL A 505 5.82 24.15 16.61
C VAL A 505 4.52 24.96 16.51
N THR A 506 4.37 25.97 17.38
CA THR A 506 3.71 27.28 17.19
C THR A 506 3.10 27.81 18.50
N SER A 507 3.96 28.20 19.44
CA SER A 507 3.59 29.18 20.46
C SER A 507 3.98 30.58 19.95
N ASN A 508 2.99 31.40 19.56
CA ASN A 508 2.93 32.84 19.82
C ASN A 508 1.76 33.51 19.07
N ALA A 509 0.58 33.51 19.70
CA ALA A 509 -0.35 34.64 19.70
C ALA A 509 -1.55 34.30 20.62
N SER A 510 -1.57 34.83 21.84
CA SER A 510 -2.84 35.03 22.54
C SER A 510 -2.81 36.33 23.35
N SER A 511 -3.70 37.24 22.98
CA SER A 511 -4.26 38.27 23.85
C SER A 511 -5.55 37.70 24.47
N PRO A 512 -5.96 38.10 25.68
CA PRO A 512 -6.89 37.32 26.50
C PRO A 512 -8.36 37.70 26.27
N LEU A 513 -9.25 36.72 26.36
CA LEU A 513 -10.69 36.92 26.60
C LEU A 513 -11.20 35.92 27.66
N PRO A 514 -12.30 36.26 28.36
CA PRO A 514 -12.42 36.08 29.81
C PRO A 514 -13.04 34.75 30.24
N SER A 515 -12.80 34.45 31.51
CA SER A 515 -13.34 33.34 32.30
C SER A 515 -14.86 33.18 32.22
N SER A 516 -15.32 31.95 31.96
CA SER A 516 -16.67 31.50 32.32
C SER A 516 -16.64 30.11 33.00
N GLU A 517 -17.03 30.16 34.27
CA GLU A 517 -17.74 29.18 35.11
C GLU A 517 -17.61 27.67 34.84
N GLN A 518 -17.01 26.97 35.82
CA GLN A 518 -17.25 25.56 36.08
C GLN A 518 -18.73 25.32 36.43
N THR A 519 -19.44 24.58 35.60
CA THR A 519 -20.78 24.05 35.95
C THR A 519 -20.65 22.75 36.74
N SER A 520 -21.27 22.72 37.91
CA SER A 520 -21.25 21.59 38.84
C SER A 520 -22.24 20.49 38.42
N ARG A 521 -22.04 19.27 38.93
CA ARG A 521 -22.90 18.08 38.72
C ARG A 521 -24.40 18.27 39.02
N ALA A 522 -24.82 19.39 39.61
CA ALA A 522 -26.23 19.69 39.87
C ALA A 522 -27.01 20.17 38.62
N ASP A 523 -26.36 20.72 37.60
CA ASP A 523 -27.05 21.27 36.41
C ASP A 523 -27.40 20.20 35.36
N VAL A 524 -26.71 19.06 35.38
CA VAL A 524 -27.01 17.89 34.53
C VAL A 524 -28.34 17.24 34.92
N ILE A 525 -28.73 17.31 36.20
CA ILE A 525 -29.96 16.69 36.72
C ILE A 525 -31.21 17.53 36.37
N LYS A 526 -31.06 18.84 36.12
CA LYS A 526 -32.19 19.70 35.71
C LYS A 526 -32.56 19.57 34.21
N ARG A 527 -31.64 19.17 33.34
CA ARG A 527 -31.92 18.98 31.90
C ARG A 527 -32.55 17.63 31.54
N ALA A 528 -32.54 16.65 32.44
CA ALA A 528 -33.19 15.36 32.23
C ALA A 528 -34.72 15.38 32.47
N LYS A 529 -35.33 16.53 32.81
CA LYS A 529 -36.77 16.65 33.15
C LYS A 529 -37.63 17.43 32.14
N SER A 530 -37.18 17.65 30.90
CA SER A 530 -38.00 18.34 29.89
C SER A 530 -38.04 17.60 28.55
N SER A 531 -38.61 16.40 28.53
CA SER A 531 -39.18 15.79 27.32
C SER A 531 -40.66 15.50 27.56
N PRO A 532 -41.53 15.74 26.55
CA PRO A 532 -42.98 15.72 26.73
C PRO A 532 -43.51 14.30 26.98
N SER A 533 -44.48 14.19 27.90
CA SER A 533 -45.19 12.97 28.28
C SER A 533 -46.26 12.57 27.26
N LEU A 534 -46.49 11.26 27.14
CA LEU A 534 -47.58 10.60 26.42
C LEU A 534 -48.98 10.98 26.97
N GLN A 535 -49.50 12.14 26.59
CA GLN A 535 -50.92 12.46 26.68
C GLN A 535 -51.31 13.29 25.47
N ASP A 536 -51.62 12.63 24.35
CA ASP A 536 -52.45 13.14 23.24
C ASP A 536 -52.79 12.00 22.24
N ILE A 537 -53.08 10.79 22.75
CA ILE A 537 -53.73 9.75 21.94
C ILE A 537 -55.22 9.82 22.24
N GLY A 538 -55.90 10.72 21.55
CA GLY A 538 -57.33 10.91 21.71
C GLY A 538 -57.91 11.69 20.55
N ASN A 539 -57.77 11.16 19.33
CA ASN A 539 -58.67 11.38 18.17
C ASN A 539 -58.08 10.76 16.88
N ALA A 540 -57.80 9.45 16.88
CA ALA A 540 -57.56 8.72 15.62
C ALA A 540 -58.90 8.18 15.10
N SER A 541 -59.19 8.45 13.83
CA SER A 541 -60.42 8.02 13.15
C SER A 541 -60.43 6.50 12.93
N LYS A 542 -61.63 5.90 12.78
CA LYS A 542 -61.77 4.44 12.56
C LYS A 542 -61.04 3.92 11.31
N GLU A 543 -60.72 4.80 10.35
CA GLU A 543 -60.01 4.48 9.11
C GLU A 543 -58.49 4.31 9.34
N GLU A 544 -57.90 5.00 10.32
CA GLU A 544 -56.47 4.87 10.67
C GLU A 544 -56.18 3.55 11.42
N ILE A 545 -57.14 3.06 12.20
CA ILE A 545 -57.03 1.77 12.90
C ILE A 545 -57.13 0.60 11.92
N ALA A 546 -58.00 0.70 10.89
CA ALA A 546 -58.15 -0.33 9.87
C ALA A 546 -56.91 -0.45 8.96
N GLY A 547 -56.30 0.69 8.58
CA GLY A 547 -55.06 0.70 7.79
C GLY A 547 -53.87 0.09 8.53
N THR A 548 -53.77 0.32 9.83
CA THR A 548 -52.68 -0.21 10.66
C THR A 548 -52.80 -1.73 10.87
N ILE A 549 -54.02 -2.26 11.01
CA ILE A 549 -54.26 -3.72 11.13
C ILE A 549 -53.93 -4.43 9.81
N ALA A 550 -54.34 -3.86 8.66
CA ALA A 550 -54.02 -4.42 7.34
C ALA A 550 -52.52 -4.44 7.04
N GLN A 551 -51.77 -3.46 7.55
CA GLN A 551 -50.32 -3.38 7.37
C GLN A 551 -49.56 -4.36 8.27
N VAL A 552 -50.09 -4.67 9.46
CA VAL A 552 -49.55 -5.70 10.35
C VAL A 552 -49.83 -7.11 9.83
N GLU A 553 -51.02 -7.38 9.30
CA GLU A 553 -51.36 -8.68 8.68
C GLU A 553 -50.48 -8.98 7.45
N LYS A 554 -50.21 -7.97 6.61
CA LYS A 554 -49.32 -8.11 5.45
C LYS A 554 -47.86 -8.42 5.85
N THR A 555 -47.41 -7.87 6.98
CA THR A 555 -46.03 -8.10 7.47
C THR A 555 -45.86 -9.50 8.09
N LEU A 556 -46.94 -10.09 8.59
CA LEU A 556 -46.97 -11.45 9.15
C LEU A 556 -47.07 -12.54 8.05
N GLU A 557 -47.72 -12.26 6.93
CA GLU A 557 -47.73 -13.17 5.77
C GLU A 557 -46.37 -13.22 5.04
N GLU A 558 -45.63 -12.12 4.99
CA GLU A 558 -44.32 -12.02 4.31
C GLU A 558 -43.16 -12.67 5.09
N THR A 559 -43.34 -13.00 6.38
CA THR A 559 -42.30 -13.58 7.24
C THR A 559 -42.52 -15.05 7.60
N GLY A 560 -43.64 -15.65 7.15
CA GLY A 560 -44.02 -17.03 7.48
C GLY A 560 -43.87 -18.01 6.32
N THR A 561 -42.67 -18.29 5.83
CA THR A 561 -42.40 -19.55 5.10
C THR A 561 -40.90 -19.88 5.08
N VAL A 562 -40.60 -21.18 5.15
CA VAL A 562 -39.28 -21.85 5.16
C VAL A 562 -38.72 -22.16 6.55
N PHE A 563 -39.39 -23.11 7.22
CA PHE A 563 -38.73 -24.24 7.89
C PHE A 563 -39.57 -25.50 7.64
N GLU A 564 -39.19 -26.24 6.59
CA GLU A 564 -39.13 -27.71 6.52
C GLU A 564 -38.13 -28.11 5.43
#